data_AF-A0A3M1XGA7-F1
#
_entry.id   AF-A0A3M1XGA7-F1
#
_cell.length_a   1.000
_cell.length_b   1.000
_cell.length_c   1.000
_cell.angle_alpha   90.00
_cell.angle_beta   90.00
_cell.angle_gamma   90.00
#
_symmetry.space_group_name_H-M   'P 1'
#
loop_
_entity.id
_entity.type
_entity.pdbx_description
1 polymer ?
#
loop_
_entity_poly.entity_id
_entity_poly.type
_entity_poly.pdbx_seq_one_letter_code
_entity_poly.pdbx_strand_id
1 'polypeptide(L)'
;MLAACASLPGPREVNVFPSPVAYVTAAPLPEPTPTPTAPPLPTPTSPPPTAVPKRFPQESTATIGLWSDTIASAPSFPGFLDIAAGNAARDYQRERNPLLVPLTKKSVSVANGDQLADLQANKPDWLLYDRNKRVAFSSADKNAPLLDIRNEAVKDQLAEDIARAINDGGFEGVLIDDVGIDLIRPTAAPVYTGTQAFTEQQRRSAVEGLLRTLRARIPSKLIIIGGYAWKDGLAFAARSDEAQTLATLADGIHIAEFLRAPISKTTEFKSEANWKRDVDYLSVASQDNKVVLLTTRLIGAPEELTRQWLSYATTSYLLGKNGAYTYFQFDAGDPAYSNDPVLNAPIGAPVEAYTKLSSGIYQRKFSRGLVLVNPTNEQKKTSLDGAYKSLQGNPVDASITMGPRTGIILLKP
;
A
#
# COMPACT_ATOMS: atom_id res chain seq x y z
N MET A 1 20.38 -17.66 -61.87
CA MET A 1 21.23 -18.27 -60.83
C MET A 1 20.32 -18.62 -59.67
N LEU A 2 19.72 -19.81 -59.64
CA LEU A 2 20.23 -21.06 -59.04
C LEU A 2 20.61 -20.95 -57.55
N ALA A 3 19.75 -21.60 -56.74
CA ALA A 3 20.04 -22.45 -55.57
C ALA A 3 20.58 -21.84 -54.26
N ALA A 4 19.83 -22.07 -53.16
CA ALA A 4 20.33 -22.73 -51.96
C ALA A 4 19.18 -23.07 -50.98
N CYS A 5 18.64 -24.28 -51.08
CA CYS A 5 17.89 -24.91 -49.99
C CYS A 5 18.89 -25.69 -49.12
N ALA A 6 18.96 -25.38 -47.83
CA ALA A 6 19.76 -26.13 -46.85
C ALA A 6 18.92 -27.25 -46.23
N SER A 7 19.52 -28.45 -46.22
CA SER A 7 18.99 -29.73 -45.74
C SER A 7 18.96 -29.83 -44.21
N LEU A 8 17.89 -30.42 -43.68
CA LEU A 8 17.78 -30.86 -42.28
C LEU A 8 18.50 -32.21 -42.06
N PRO A 9 19.15 -32.44 -40.91
CA PRO A 9 19.78 -33.73 -40.60
C PRO A 9 18.74 -34.77 -40.17
N GLY A 10 18.91 -36.00 -40.65
CA GLY A 10 18.06 -37.16 -40.32
C GLY A 10 18.26 -37.71 -38.90
N PRO A 11 17.37 -38.62 -38.46
CA PRO A 11 17.33 -39.13 -37.09
C PRO A 11 18.53 -40.03 -36.78
N ARG A 12 19.09 -39.86 -35.57
CA ARG A 12 20.16 -40.70 -35.02
C ARG A 12 19.58 -41.95 -34.36
N GLU A 13 20.04 -43.12 -34.80
CA GLU A 13 19.86 -44.39 -34.08
C GLU A 13 20.67 -44.39 -32.76
N VAL A 14 20.03 -44.85 -31.68
CA VAL A 14 20.66 -45.05 -30.38
C VAL A 14 20.86 -46.55 -30.18
N ASN A 15 22.11 -47.00 -30.18
CA ASN A 15 22.48 -48.37 -29.85
C ASN A 15 22.50 -48.56 -28.32
N VAL A 16 21.65 -49.45 -27.82
CA VAL A 16 21.64 -49.89 -26.42
C VAL A 16 22.47 -51.16 -26.30
N PHE A 17 23.60 -51.09 -25.61
CA PHE A 17 24.41 -52.26 -25.25
C PHE A 17 23.90 -52.89 -23.94
N PRO A 18 23.78 -54.23 -23.85
CA PRO A 18 23.49 -54.90 -22.59
C PRO A 18 24.73 -54.98 -21.69
N SER A 19 24.60 -54.54 -20.44
CA SER A 19 25.62 -54.70 -19.40
C SER A 19 25.78 -56.16 -18.96
N PRO A 20 27.01 -56.61 -18.64
CA PRO A 20 27.26 -57.97 -18.16
C PRO A 20 26.83 -58.15 -16.71
N VAL A 21 26.09 -59.23 -16.44
CA VAL A 21 25.72 -59.70 -15.11
C VAL A 21 26.87 -60.54 -14.55
N ALA A 22 27.50 -60.07 -13.47
CA ALA A 22 28.45 -60.84 -12.69
C ALA A 22 27.72 -61.59 -11.56
N TYR A 23 27.84 -62.91 -11.53
CA TYR A 23 27.35 -63.75 -10.43
C TYR A 23 28.36 -63.74 -9.28
N VAL A 24 27.94 -63.24 -8.11
CA VAL A 24 28.69 -63.34 -6.86
C VAL A 24 28.10 -64.51 -6.05
N THR A 25 28.93 -65.51 -5.74
CA THR A 25 28.59 -66.62 -4.86
C THR A 25 28.49 -66.13 -3.41
N ALA A 26 27.35 -66.36 -2.76
CA ALA A 26 27.09 -65.96 -1.38
C ALA A 26 27.87 -66.81 -0.36
N ALA A 27 28.47 -66.14 0.63
CA ALA A 27 29.04 -66.79 1.81
C ALA A 27 27.93 -67.25 2.79
N PRO A 28 28.19 -68.23 3.67
CA PRO A 28 27.21 -68.73 4.63
C PRO A 28 26.77 -67.63 5.60
N LEU A 29 25.48 -67.63 5.94
CA LEU A 29 24.88 -66.66 6.85
C LEU A 29 25.44 -66.81 8.28
N PRO A 30 25.83 -65.72 8.95
CA PRO A 30 26.20 -65.75 10.36
C PRO A 30 24.97 -66.07 11.23
N GLU A 31 25.22 -66.77 12.35
CA GLU A 31 24.19 -67.10 13.33
C GLU A 31 23.55 -65.84 13.95
N PRO A 32 22.24 -65.89 14.29
CA PRO A 32 21.49 -64.73 14.75
C PRO A 32 21.94 -64.28 16.15
N THR A 33 22.55 -63.10 16.21
CA THR A 33 22.75 -62.34 17.45
C THR A 33 21.38 -61.90 18.00
N PRO A 34 21.12 -61.98 19.32
CA PRO A 34 19.86 -61.52 19.89
C PRO A 34 19.60 -60.05 19.57
N THR A 35 18.47 -59.79 18.90
CA THR A 35 18.02 -58.46 18.48
C THR A 35 17.77 -57.58 19.71
N PRO A 36 18.48 -56.45 19.89
CA PRO A 36 18.14 -55.50 20.94
C PRO A 36 16.73 -54.94 20.68
N THR A 37 15.88 -54.96 21.72
CA THR A 37 14.53 -54.38 21.69
C THR A 37 14.61 -52.94 21.19
N ALA A 38 13.93 -52.64 20.08
CA ALA A 38 13.91 -51.32 19.50
C ALA A 38 13.36 -50.30 20.52
N PRO A 39 14.01 -49.12 20.68
CA PRO A 39 13.46 -48.06 21.50
C PRO A 39 12.05 -47.70 21.01
N PRO A 40 11.13 -47.32 21.91
CA PRO A 40 9.77 -46.96 21.55
C PRO A 40 9.80 -45.86 20.47
N LEU A 41 8.97 -46.04 19.44
CA LEU A 41 8.78 -45.05 18.38
C LEU A 41 8.43 -43.71 19.03
N PRO A 42 9.07 -42.59 18.61
CA PRO A 42 8.73 -41.28 19.13
C PRO A 42 7.23 -41.05 18.90
N THR A 43 6.53 -40.66 19.95
CA THR A 43 5.12 -40.30 19.89
C THR A 43 4.95 -39.25 18.78
N PRO A 44 4.05 -39.47 17.79
CA PRO A 44 3.85 -38.52 16.71
C PRO A 44 3.55 -37.15 17.31
N THR A 45 4.43 -36.18 17.07
CA THR A 45 4.20 -34.79 17.46
C THR A 45 2.98 -34.32 16.69
N SER A 46 1.99 -33.78 17.41
CA SER A 46 0.82 -33.18 16.77
C SER A 46 1.28 -32.22 15.68
N PRO A 47 0.68 -32.24 14.48
CA PRO A 47 1.06 -31.32 13.43
C PRO A 47 0.97 -29.88 13.98
N PRO A 48 1.94 -29.01 13.64
CA PRO A 48 1.90 -27.64 14.09
C PRO A 48 0.55 -27.02 13.69
N PRO A 49 -0.06 -26.20 14.56
CA PRO A 49 -1.35 -25.61 14.26
C PRO A 49 -1.28 -24.86 12.93
N THR A 50 -2.24 -25.13 12.03
CA THR A 50 -2.37 -24.41 10.76
C THR A 50 -2.45 -22.92 11.05
N ALA A 51 -1.56 -22.13 10.44
CA ALA A 51 -1.58 -20.68 10.60
C ALA A 51 -2.95 -20.14 10.21
N VAL A 52 -3.58 -19.37 11.10
CA VAL A 52 -4.85 -18.71 10.82
C VAL A 52 -4.66 -17.84 9.57
N PRO A 53 -5.50 -18.00 8.52
CA PRO A 53 -5.39 -17.19 7.33
C PRO A 53 -5.45 -15.70 7.66
N LYS A 54 -4.61 -14.92 6.97
CA LYS A 54 -4.62 -13.46 7.06
C LYS A 54 -5.99 -12.93 6.65
N ARG A 55 -6.58 -12.08 7.50
CA ARG A 55 -7.83 -11.42 7.20
C ARG A 55 -7.60 -10.26 6.24
N PHE A 56 -8.16 -10.36 5.03
CA PHE A 56 -8.19 -9.25 4.08
C PHE A 56 -9.46 -8.41 4.23
N PRO A 57 -9.40 -7.12 3.89
CA PRO A 57 -10.57 -6.25 3.83
C PRO A 57 -11.55 -6.67 2.72
N GLN A 58 -12.77 -6.13 2.77
CA GLN A 58 -13.78 -6.41 1.75
C GLN A 58 -13.35 -5.89 0.37
N GLU A 59 -13.66 -6.63 -0.68
CA GLU A 59 -13.38 -6.18 -2.03
C GLU A 59 -14.15 -4.90 -2.38
N SER A 60 -13.44 -3.88 -2.87
CA SER A 60 -13.96 -2.61 -3.35
C SER A 60 -14.05 -2.54 -4.87
N THR A 61 -14.11 -3.68 -5.58
CA THR A 61 -14.13 -3.70 -7.05
C THR A 61 -15.35 -2.94 -7.60
N ALA A 62 -16.53 -3.18 -7.03
CA ALA A 62 -17.81 -2.62 -7.51
C ALA A 62 -18.31 -1.39 -6.73
N THR A 63 -17.56 -0.96 -5.72
CA THR A 63 -17.92 0.13 -4.81
C THR A 63 -16.74 1.08 -4.64
N ILE A 64 -16.96 2.20 -3.94
CA ILE A 64 -15.88 3.03 -3.44
C ILE A 64 -15.52 2.48 -2.06
N GLY A 65 -14.35 1.85 -1.95
CA GLY A 65 -13.85 1.40 -0.66
C GLY A 65 -13.41 2.59 0.17
N LEU A 66 -13.77 2.63 1.45
CA LEU A 66 -13.45 3.73 2.35
C LEU A 66 -12.50 3.29 3.45
N TRP A 67 -11.55 4.17 3.78
CA TRP A 67 -10.68 3.97 4.94
C TRP A 67 -10.47 5.27 5.71
N SER A 68 -9.93 5.15 6.93
CA SER A 68 -9.59 6.32 7.76
C SER A 68 -8.41 6.07 8.70
N ASP A 69 -7.50 7.03 8.82
CA ASP A 69 -6.39 7.01 9.80
C ASP A 69 -6.68 7.79 11.11
N THR A 70 -7.90 8.29 11.29
CA THR A 70 -8.22 9.36 12.25
C THR A 70 -9.61 9.24 12.89
N ILE A 71 -10.20 8.05 12.94
CA ILE A 71 -11.48 7.87 13.65
C ILE A 71 -11.32 8.31 15.11
N ALA A 72 -12.06 9.34 15.52
CA ALA A 72 -12.05 9.81 16.91
C ALA A 72 -12.82 8.85 17.83
N SER A 73 -13.98 8.38 17.37
CA SER A 73 -14.81 7.38 18.07
C SER A 73 -15.73 6.64 17.10
N ALA A 74 -16.19 5.45 17.48
CA ALA A 74 -17.12 4.67 16.65
C ALA A 74 -18.41 5.43 16.28
N PRO A 75 -19.07 6.18 17.17
CA PRO A 75 -20.27 6.95 16.82
C PRO A 75 -19.99 8.15 15.91
N SER A 76 -18.75 8.66 15.87
CA SER A 76 -18.42 9.87 15.11
C SER A 76 -18.44 9.66 13.60
N PHE A 77 -18.33 8.43 13.10
CA PHE A 77 -18.29 8.13 11.67
C PHE A 77 -19.58 7.42 11.21
N PRO A 78 -20.55 8.14 10.61
CA PRO A 78 -21.84 7.53 10.25
C PRO A 78 -21.81 6.70 8.98
N GLY A 79 -20.81 6.89 8.10
CA GLY A 79 -20.65 6.08 6.88
C GLY A 79 -20.06 4.69 7.15
N PHE A 80 -19.90 3.88 6.09
CA PHE A 80 -19.30 2.55 6.16
C PHE A 80 -17.78 2.64 5.94
N LEU A 81 -16.99 1.98 6.79
CA LEU A 81 -15.53 1.88 6.64
C LEU A 81 -15.09 0.43 6.48
N ASP A 82 -14.23 0.18 5.52
CA ASP A 82 -13.62 -1.15 5.30
C ASP A 82 -12.36 -1.34 6.14
N ILE A 83 -11.59 -0.27 6.31
CA ILE A 83 -10.30 -0.26 7.00
C ILE A 83 -10.20 0.99 7.85
N ALA A 84 -9.67 0.87 9.06
CA ALA A 84 -9.33 2.03 9.85
C ALA A 84 -8.12 1.81 10.75
N ALA A 85 -7.39 2.88 11.06
CA ALA A 85 -6.25 2.83 11.95
C ALA A 85 -6.55 3.47 13.32
N GLY A 86 -5.91 2.95 14.37
CA GLY A 86 -5.98 3.48 15.74
C GLY A 86 -7.01 2.78 16.63
N ASN A 87 -7.02 3.11 17.93
CA ASN A 87 -7.82 2.38 18.92
C ASN A 87 -9.32 2.41 18.63
N ALA A 88 -9.85 3.54 18.17
CA ALA A 88 -11.26 3.71 17.82
C ALA A 88 -11.71 2.83 16.65
N ALA A 89 -10.79 2.37 15.79
CA ALA A 89 -11.10 1.43 14.73
C ALA A 89 -11.65 0.10 15.28
N ARG A 90 -11.15 -0.35 16.44
CA ARG A 90 -11.63 -1.58 17.09
C ARG A 90 -13.02 -1.41 17.67
N ASP A 91 -13.26 -0.25 18.27
CA ASP A 91 -14.57 0.09 18.82
C ASP A 91 -15.59 0.15 17.67
N TYR A 92 -15.21 0.78 16.55
CA TYR A 92 -16.03 0.81 15.34
C TYR A 92 -16.27 -0.61 14.78
N GLN A 93 -15.24 -1.46 14.75
CA GLN A 93 -15.38 -2.85 14.30
C GLN A 93 -16.41 -3.61 15.16
N ARG A 94 -16.32 -3.50 16.50
CA ARG A 94 -17.23 -4.21 17.41
C ARG A 94 -18.66 -3.66 17.37
N GLU A 95 -18.81 -2.34 17.27
CA GLU A 95 -20.10 -1.67 17.45
C GLU A 95 -20.87 -1.45 16.14
N ARG A 96 -20.18 -1.36 15.00
CA ARG A 96 -20.79 -0.92 13.73
C ARG A 96 -20.51 -1.85 12.56
N ASN A 97 -19.26 -2.24 12.36
CA ASN A 97 -18.89 -3.08 11.22
C ASN A 97 -17.95 -4.22 11.63
N PRO A 98 -18.49 -5.40 11.98
CA PRO A 98 -17.68 -6.56 12.32
C PRO A 98 -16.72 -6.99 11.22
N LEU A 99 -16.94 -6.54 9.97
CA LEU A 99 -16.10 -6.83 8.81
C LEU A 99 -14.95 -5.83 8.61
N LEU A 100 -14.93 -4.70 9.33
CA LEU A 100 -13.85 -3.73 9.29
C LEU A 100 -12.51 -4.39 9.68
N VAL A 101 -11.43 -3.99 9.02
CA VAL A 101 -10.06 -4.38 9.36
C VAL A 101 -9.39 -3.27 10.17
N PRO A 102 -9.24 -3.44 11.51
CA PRO A 102 -8.56 -2.45 12.34
C PRO A 102 -7.05 -2.62 12.26
N LEU A 103 -6.34 -1.52 12.02
CA LEU A 103 -4.89 -1.45 11.98
C LEU A 103 -4.36 -0.65 13.17
N THR A 104 -3.22 -1.05 13.71
CA THR A 104 -2.43 -0.12 14.54
C THR A 104 -1.61 0.78 13.62
N LYS A 105 -1.34 2.03 14.01
CA LYS A 105 -0.50 2.97 13.24
C LYS A 105 0.83 3.18 13.97
N LYS A 106 1.95 3.06 13.26
CA LYS A 106 3.30 3.23 13.84
C LYS A 106 4.21 3.98 12.88
N SER A 107 5.04 4.87 13.42
CA SER A 107 6.25 5.33 12.74
C SER A 107 7.41 4.45 13.19
N VAL A 108 8.36 4.18 12.28
CA VAL A 108 9.46 3.22 12.51
C VAL A 108 10.84 3.83 12.35
N SER A 109 10.94 5.12 12.01
CA SER A 109 12.21 5.85 11.89
C SER A 109 12.48 6.79 13.05
N VAL A 110 11.54 6.93 14.00
CA VAL A 110 11.61 7.93 15.07
C VAL A 110 11.28 7.30 16.42
N ALA A 111 11.93 7.78 17.48
CA ALA A 111 11.52 7.56 18.85
C ALA A 111 10.67 8.76 19.35
N ASN A 112 9.94 8.56 20.45
CA ASN A 112 9.28 9.67 21.10
C ASN A 112 10.33 10.60 21.74
N GLY A 113 10.06 11.91 21.76
CA GLY A 113 11.04 12.88 22.27
C GLY A 113 11.38 12.73 23.75
N ASP A 114 10.45 12.20 24.56
CA ASP A 114 10.67 11.87 25.97
C ASP A 114 11.65 10.71 26.19
N GLN A 115 11.90 9.89 25.17
CA GLN A 115 12.86 8.79 25.21
C GLN A 115 14.31 9.22 24.92
N LEU A 116 14.52 10.47 24.47
CA LEU A 116 15.84 10.91 23.99
C LEU A 116 16.93 10.76 25.06
N ALA A 117 16.67 11.20 26.29
CA ALA A 117 17.67 11.16 27.36
C ALA A 117 18.09 9.72 27.71
N ASP A 118 17.12 8.80 27.76
CA ASP A 118 17.37 7.37 28.02
C ASP A 118 18.16 6.73 26.88
N LEU A 119 17.77 6.98 25.63
CA LEU A 119 18.48 6.48 24.46
C LEU A 119 19.92 6.99 24.40
N GLN A 120 20.16 8.27 24.71
CA GLN A 120 21.52 8.82 24.74
C GLN A 120 22.39 8.19 25.83
N ALA A 121 21.81 7.89 27.00
CA ALA A 121 22.55 7.33 28.12
C ALA A 121 22.82 5.82 27.94
N ASN A 122 21.82 5.07 27.47
CA ASN A 122 21.81 3.62 27.57
C ASN A 122 21.90 2.91 26.21
N LYS A 123 21.54 3.57 25.11
CA LYS A 123 21.48 3.00 23.76
C LYS A 123 21.92 4.02 22.68
N PRO A 124 23.08 4.68 22.81
CA PRO A 124 23.48 5.73 21.89
C PRO A 124 23.66 5.22 20.44
N ASP A 125 23.97 3.93 20.27
CA ASP A 125 24.06 3.25 18.97
C ASP A 125 22.70 3.01 18.28
N TRP A 126 21.59 3.29 18.97
CA TRP A 126 20.25 3.26 18.38
C TRP A 126 19.88 4.58 17.69
N LEU A 127 20.63 5.65 17.93
CA LEU A 127 20.32 6.99 17.42
C LEU A 127 21.11 7.28 16.14
N LEU A 128 20.48 8.00 15.20
CA LEU A 128 21.20 8.60 14.08
C LEU A 128 21.74 9.98 14.47
N TYR A 129 22.92 10.30 13.94
CA TYR A 129 23.62 11.56 14.19
C TYR A 129 23.94 12.28 12.88
N ASP A 130 24.01 13.61 12.93
CA ASP A 130 24.49 14.45 11.84
C ASP A 130 26.03 14.45 11.75
N ARG A 131 26.58 15.13 10.73
CA ARG A 131 28.04 15.26 10.53
C ARG A 131 28.80 15.93 11.68
N ASN A 132 28.09 16.62 12.58
CA ASN A 132 28.64 17.30 13.76
C ASN A 132 28.43 16.48 15.03
N LYS A 133 28.01 15.21 14.93
CA LYS A 133 27.67 14.32 16.04
C LYS A 133 26.51 14.82 16.90
N ARG A 134 25.60 15.61 16.35
CA ARG A 134 24.34 15.98 16.99
C ARG A 134 23.28 14.95 16.61
N VAL A 135 22.37 14.64 17.53
CA VAL A 135 21.26 13.72 17.23
C VAL A 135 20.44 14.30 16.06
N ALA A 136 20.13 13.45 15.09
CA ALA A 136 19.27 13.80 13.98
C ALA A 136 17.80 13.67 14.41
N PHE A 137 16.95 14.59 13.94
CA PHE A 137 15.53 14.63 14.28
C PHE A 137 14.67 14.54 13.02
N SER A 138 13.45 14.05 13.19
CA SER A 138 12.46 14.02 12.11
C SER A 138 12.22 15.42 11.55
N SER A 139 11.87 15.47 10.27
CA SER A 139 11.41 16.72 9.66
C SER A 139 9.97 17.08 10.01
N ALA A 140 9.17 16.07 10.38
CA ALA A 140 7.79 16.25 10.81
C ALA A 140 7.70 16.68 12.28
N ASP A 141 8.59 16.18 13.14
CA ASP A 141 8.68 16.55 14.55
C ASP A 141 10.14 16.77 14.98
N LYS A 142 10.49 18.01 15.30
CA LYS A 142 11.84 18.41 15.72
C LYS A 142 12.24 17.86 17.10
N ASN A 143 11.30 17.26 17.84
CA ASN A 143 11.57 16.62 19.12
C ASN A 143 11.69 15.10 18.99
N ALA A 144 11.37 14.51 17.85
CA ALA A 144 11.40 13.07 17.64
C ALA A 144 12.78 12.64 17.09
N PRO A 145 13.67 12.03 17.91
CA PRO A 145 14.99 11.62 17.45
C PRO A 145 14.89 10.45 16.47
N LEU A 146 15.76 10.44 15.47
CA LEU A 146 15.80 9.39 14.46
C LEU A 146 16.49 8.13 14.99
N LEU A 147 15.87 6.98 14.74
CA LEU A 147 16.40 5.66 15.07
C LEU A 147 17.24 5.09 13.92
N ASP A 148 18.34 4.43 14.24
CA ASP A 148 19.16 3.70 13.28
C ASP A 148 18.53 2.33 12.98
N ILE A 149 17.62 2.30 12.00
CA ILE A 149 16.95 1.07 11.56
C ILE A 149 17.88 0.06 10.85
N ARG A 150 19.20 0.33 10.76
CA ARG A 150 20.20 -0.67 10.38
C ARG A 150 20.62 -1.54 11.56
N ASN A 151 20.49 -1.01 12.78
CA ASN A 151 20.83 -1.71 14.01
C ASN A 151 19.83 -2.86 14.24
N GLU A 152 20.32 -4.09 14.36
CA GLU A 152 19.47 -5.28 14.55
C GLU A 152 18.61 -5.17 15.82
N ALA A 153 19.16 -4.63 16.92
CA ALA A 153 18.43 -4.46 18.17
C ALA A 153 17.29 -3.45 18.03
N VAL A 154 17.46 -2.39 17.23
CA VAL A 154 16.40 -1.43 16.90
C VAL A 154 15.29 -2.12 16.10
N LYS A 155 15.64 -2.87 15.05
CA LYS A 155 14.66 -3.59 14.22
C LYS A 155 13.86 -4.60 15.04
N ASP A 156 14.53 -5.37 15.88
CA ASP A 156 13.89 -6.36 16.75
C ASP A 156 12.95 -5.70 17.77
N GLN A 157 13.38 -4.59 18.38
CA GLN A 157 12.55 -3.85 19.32
C GLN A 157 11.29 -3.29 18.64
N LEU A 158 11.44 -2.65 17.47
CA LEU A 158 10.30 -2.12 16.70
C LEU A 158 9.34 -3.24 16.29
N ALA A 159 9.86 -4.39 15.89
CA ALA A 159 9.04 -5.54 15.53
C ALA A 159 8.28 -6.13 16.72
N GLU A 160 8.92 -6.21 17.89
CA GLU A 160 8.28 -6.64 19.12
C GLU A 160 7.20 -5.64 19.58
N ASP A 161 7.47 -4.34 19.50
CA ASP A 161 6.49 -3.30 19.84
C ASP A 161 5.26 -3.34 18.93
N ILE A 162 5.45 -3.57 17.63
CA ILE A 162 4.37 -3.75 16.66
C ILE A 162 3.59 -5.05 16.96
N ALA A 163 4.28 -6.15 17.21
CA ALA A 163 3.65 -7.43 17.52
C ALA A 163 2.80 -7.35 18.79
N ARG A 164 3.31 -6.73 19.87
CA ARG A 164 2.56 -6.47 21.10
C ARG A 164 1.36 -5.57 20.83
N ALA A 165 1.56 -4.45 20.12
CA ALA A 165 0.45 -3.56 19.77
C ALA A 165 -0.66 -4.31 19.00
N ILE A 166 -0.30 -5.20 18.07
CA ILE A 166 -1.26 -6.01 17.32
C ILE A 166 -1.95 -7.06 18.20
N ASN A 167 -1.18 -7.83 18.98
CA ASN A 167 -1.71 -8.97 19.73
C ASN A 167 -2.51 -8.51 20.96
N ASP A 168 -1.94 -7.65 21.78
CA ASP A 168 -2.58 -7.12 22.99
C ASP A 168 -3.70 -6.15 22.61
N GLY A 169 -3.52 -5.46 21.49
CA GLY A 169 -4.50 -4.58 20.91
C GLY A 169 -5.54 -5.29 20.03
N GLY A 170 -5.48 -6.58 19.75
CA GLY A 170 -6.47 -7.24 18.88
C GLY A 170 -6.63 -6.56 17.50
N PHE A 171 -5.55 -6.06 16.91
CA PHE A 171 -5.55 -5.51 15.55
C PHE A 171 -5.31 -6.62 14.52
N GLU A 172 -5.66 -6.36 13.26
CA GLU A 172 -5.45 -7.28 12.14
C GLU A 172 -4.17 -6.99 11.36
N GLY A 173 -3.50 -5.88 11.69
CA GLY A 173 -2.22 -5.52 11.12
C GLY A 173 -1.73 -4.15 11.55
N VAL A 174 -0.74 -3.65 10.81
CA VAL A 174 -0.11 -2.35 11.04
C VAL A 174 -0.07 -1.52 9.76
N LEU A 175 -0.41 -0.23 9.89
CA LEU A 175 -0.02 0.82 8.96
C LEU A 175 1.27 1.44 9.47
N ILE A 176 2.34 1.25 8.71
CA ILE A 176 3.65 1.82 9.01
C ILE A 176 3.78 3.11 8.20
N ASP A 177 3.78 4.23 8.89
CA ASP A 177 3.88 5.56 8.27
C ASP A 177 5.35 6.01 8.16
N ASP A 178 5.60 6.97 7.27
CA ASP A 178 6.89 7.63 7.09
C ASP A 178 8.10 6.71 6.79
N VAL A 179 7.86 5.48 6.30
CA VAL A 179 8.92 4.51 6.01
C VAL A 179 9.95 5.14 5.09
N GLY A 180 11.17 5.33 5.61
CA GLY A 180 12.34 5.88 4.90
C GLY A 180 12.31 7.38 4.60
N ILE A 181 11.28 8.13 4.98
CA ILE A 181 11.20 9.59 4.74
C ILE A 181 12.35 10.32 5.42
N ASP A 182 12.61 9.99 6.69
CA ASP A 182 13.63 10.69 7.48
C ASP A 182 15.06 10.34 7.07
N LEU A 183 15.27 9.27 6.30
CA LEU A 183 16.58 8.96 5.71
C LEU A 183 16.88 9.84 4.47
N ILE A 184 15.87 10.52 3.91
CA ILE A 184 15.99 11.32 2.68
C ILE A 184 15.84 12.82 2.95
N ARG A 185 14.95 13.22 3.88
CA ARG A 185 14.65 14.64 4.17
C ARG A 185 14.62 14.97 5.67
N PRO A 186 15.69 14.74 6.40
CA PRO A 186 15.81 15.16 7.80
C PRO A 186 16.11 16.67 7.88
N THR A 187 15.83 17.26 9.04
CA THR A 187 16.23 18.65 9.33
C THR A 187 17.75 18.84 9.39
N ALA A 188 18.48 17.77 9.71
CA ALA A 188 19.92 17.62 9.53
C ALA A 188 20.20 16.22 8.96
N ALA A 189 20.84 16.14 7.78
CA ALA A 189 21.16 14.87 7.12
C ALA A 189 21.89 13.90 8.07
N PRO A 190 21.28 12.78 8.51
CA PRO A 190 22.00 11.81 9.30
C PRO A 190 23.09 11.24 8.40
N VAL A 191 24.23 11.00 9.01
CA VAL A 191 25.35 10.37 8.36
C VAL A 191 25.26 8.85 8.55
N TYR A 192 25.57 8.11 7.50
CA TYR A 192 25.69 6.66 7.54
C TYR A 192 26.89 6.24 8.42
N THR A 193 28.04 6.90 8.23
CA THR A 193 29.27 6.68 9.03
C THR A 193 30.07 7.98 9.12
N GLY A 194 30.17 8.55 10.33
CA GLY A 194 31.01 9.72 10.64
C GLY A 194 30.60 11.02 9.94
N THR A 195 30.87 11.14 8.64
CA THR A 195 30.60 12.34 7.82
C THR A 195 29.87 12.03 6.51
N GLN A 196 29.75 10.75 6.12
CA GLN A 196 29.15 10.36 4.85
C GLN A 196 27.63 10.28 4.94
N ALA A 197 26.91 10.92 4.03
CA ALA A 197 25.46 10.78 3.92
C ALA A 197 25.07 9.37 3.44
N PHE A 198 23.83 8.96 3.71
CA PHE A 198 23.28 7.72 3.18
C PHE A 198 23.24 7.72 1.65
N THR A 199 23.78 6.66 1.05
CA THR A 199 23.48 6.33 -0.35
C THR A 199 22.05 5.80 -0.47
N GLU A 200 21.49 5.85 -1.68
CA GLU A 200 20.16 5.29 -1.95
C GLU A 200 20.08 3.79 -1.65
N GLN A 201 21.10 3.03 -2.06
CA GLN A 201 21.17 1.60 -1.78
C GLN A 201 21.21 1.29 -0.28
N GLN A 202 21.96 2.05 0.52
CA GLN A 202 21.99 1.86 1.97
C GLN A 202 20.63 2.14 2.63
N ARG A 203 19.89 3.16 2.16
CA ARG A 203 18.53 3.42 2.66
C ARG A 203 17.60 2.28 2.34
N ARG A 204 17.60 1.85 1.07
CA ARG A 204 16.79 0.73 0.60
C ARG A 204 17.06 -0.53 1.42
N SER A 205 18.33 -0.89 1.61
CA SER A 205 18.71 -2.07 2.40
C SER A 205 18.28 -1.97 3.86
N ALA A 206 18.33 -0.78 4.47
CA ALA A 206 17.88 -0.58 5.84
C ALA A 206 16.36 -0.78 5.97
N VAL A 207 15.59 -0.17 5.06
CA VAL A 207 14.11 -0.34 5.01
C VAL A 207 13.74 -1.79 4.72
N GLU A 208 14.38 -2.42 3.73
CA GLU A 208 14.16 -3.83 3.40
C GLU A 208 14.45 -4.75 4.60
N GLY A 209 15.57 -4.52 5.29
CA GLY A 209 15.93 -5.27 6.49
C GLY A 209 14.86 -5.16 7.57
N LEU A 210 14.37 -3.95 7.85
CA LEU A 210 13.28 -3.72 8.80
C LEU A 210 12.00 -4.44 8.39
N LEU A 211 11.55 -4.30 7.14
CA LEU A 211 10.31 -4.93 6.65
C LEU A 211 10.39 -6.47 6.71
N ARG A 212 11.56 -7.06 6.44
CA ARG A 212 11.79 -8.50 6.60
C ARG A 212 11.70 -8.94 8.06
N THR A 213 12.32 -8.20 8.98
CA THR A 213 12.21 -8.47 10.43
C THR A 213 10.75 -8.40 10.89
N LEU A 214 10.00 -7.39 10.44
CA LEU A 214 8.57 -7.26 10.74
C LEU A 214 7.76 -8.43 10.19
N ARG A 215 7.95 -8.79 8.92
CA ARG A 215 7.25 -9.92 8.31
C ARG A 215 7.51 -11.22 9.05
N ALA A 216 8.75 -11.47 9.47
CA ALA A 216 9.11 -12.66 10.25
C ALA A 216 8.41 -12.68 11.62
N ARG A 217 8.25 -11.52 12.27
CA ARG A 217 7.61 -11.39 13.58
C ARG A 217 6.09 -11.51 13.52
N ILE A 218 5.44 -11.02 12.47
CA ILE A 218 3.98 -11.01 12.30
C ILE A 218 3.54 -11.62 10.96
N PRO A 219 3.82 -12.91 10.70
CA PRO A 219 3.67 -13.51 9.37
C PRO A 219 2.22 -13.53 8.88
N SER A 220 1.25 -13.69 9.78
CA SER A 220 -0.19 -13.77 9.47
C SER A 220 -0.92 -12.43 9.47
N LYS A 221 -0.25 -11.32 9.80
CA LYS A 221 -0.88 -10.00 9.96
C LYS A 221 -0.58 -9.07 8.78
N LEU A 222 -1.49 -8.13 8.54
CA LEU A 222 -1.33 -7.15 7.46
C LEU A 222 -0.18 -6.19 7.78
N ILE A 223 0.65 -5.91 6.78
CA ILE A 223 1.65 -4.85 6.80
C ILE A 223 1.33 -3.92 5.63
N ILE A 224 0.92 -2.69 5.94
CA ILE A 224 0.71 -1.63 4.95
C ILE A 224 1.77 -0.56 5.17
N ILE A 225 2.45 -0.15 4.11
CA ILE A 225 3.58 0.80 4.19
C ILE A 225 3.26 2.12 3.48
N GLY A 226 3.37 3.23 4.20
CA GLY A 226 3.40 4.58 3.66
C GLY A 226 4.80 5.16 3.80
N GLY A 227 5.17 6.11 2.95
CA GLY A 227 6.52 6.70 3.03
C GLY A 227 6.98 7.40 1.77
N TYR A 228 8.30 7.60 1.66
CA TYR A 228 8.88 8.50 0.66
C TYR A 228 8.67 8.05 -0.78
N ALA A 229 8.55 6.75 -1.03
CA ALA A 229 8.40 6.21 -2.38
C ALA A 229 6.93 6.14 -2.84
N TRP A 230 5.98 6.21 -1.89
CA TRP A 230 4.54 6.05 -2.17
C TRP A 230 3.72 7.30 -1.87
N LYS A 231 4.38 8.40 -1.48
CA LYS A 231 3.75 9.66 -1.06
C LYS A 231 2.75 10.21 -2.08
N ASP A 232 3.18 10.31 -3.35
CA ASP A 232 2.36 10.70 -4.49
C ASP A 232 2.95 10.14 -5.80
N GLY A 233 2.35 10.44 -6.95
CA GLY A 233 2.80 9.97 -8.26
C GLY A 233 4.16 10.54 -8.69
N LEU A 234 4.56 11.72 -8.22
CA LEU A 234 5.89 12.26 -8.50
C LEU A 234 6.97 11.50 -7.71
N ALA A 235 6.69 11.23 -6.43
CA ALA A 235 7.56 10.45 -5.57
C ALA A 235 7.75 9.03 -6.10
N PHE A 236 6.66 8.39 -6.53
CA PHE A 236 6.69 7.06 -7.16
C PHE A 236 7.47 7.07 -8.47
N ALA A 237 7.18 8.01 -9.38
CA ALA A 237 7.87 8.07 -10.68
C ALA A 237 9.39 8.26 -10.54
N ALA A 238 9.84 8.96 -9.50
CA ALA A 238 11.27 9.13 -9.23
C ALA A 238 11.94 7.85 -8.67
N ARG A 239 11.16 6.85 -8.22
CA ARG A 239 11.64 5.69 -7.43
C ARG A 239 10.84 4.42 -7.69
N SER A 240 10.37 4.22 -8.92
CA SER A 240 9.43 3.14 -9.25
C SER A 240 9.96 1.76 -8.88
N ASP A 241 11.23 1.50 -9.18
CA ASP A 241 11.84 0.18 -8.98
C ASP A 241 12.00 -0.13 -7.49
N GLU A 242 12.36 0.88 -6.70
CA GLU A 242 12.47 0.78 -5.26
C GLU A 242 11.09 0.60 -4.61
N ALA A 243 10.11 1.41 -5.02
CA ALA A 243 8.73 1.32 -4.56
C ALA A 243 8.14 -0.06 -4.83
N GLN A 244 8.34 -0.60 -6.05
CA GLN A 244 7.88 -1.94 -6.43
C GLN A 244 8.58 -3.02 -5.62
N THR A 245 9.90 -2.93 -5.47
CA THR A 245 10.66 -3.93 -4.69
C THR A 245 10.17 -3.97 -3.24
N LEU A 246 10.06 -2.82 -2.58
CA LEU A 246 9.65 -2.77 -1.18
C LEU A 246 8.19 -3.19 -1.00
N ALA A 247 7.30 -2.89 -1.97
CA ALA A 247 5.91 -3.36 -1.95
C ALA A 247 5.78 -4.90 -1.98
N THR A 248 6.79 -5.64 -2.45
CA THR A 248 6.79 -7.11 -2.37
C THR A 248 6.87 -7.65 -0.95
N LEU A 249 7.38 -6.86 0.00
CA LEU A 249 7.57 -7.24 1.41
C LEU A 249 6.36 -6.90 2.29
N ALA A 250 5.45 -6.07 1.77
CA ALA A 250 4.22 -5.63 2.42
C ALA A 250 2.98 -6.25 1.77
N ASP A 251 1.85 -6.22 2.46
CA ASP A 251 0.54 -6.60 1.91
C ASP A 251 -0.16 -5.45 1.20
N GLY A 252 0.30 -4.23 1.45
CA GLY A 252 -0.29 -3.03 0.91
C GLY A 252 0.61 -1.81 1.03
N ILE A 253 0.16 -0.73 0.41
CA ILE A 253 0.81 0.57 0.45
C ILE A 253 -0.17 1.68 0.83
N HIS A 254 0.36 2.80 1.32
CA HIS A 254 -0.40 4.00 1.60
C HIS A 254 0.15 5.20 0.82
N ILE A 255 -0.73 5.82 0.04
CA ILE A 255 -0.51 7.04 -0.75
C ILE A 255 -1.09 8.21 0.03
N ALA A 256 -0.26 8.83 0.86
CA ALA A 256 -0.68 9.84 1.83
C ALA A 256 -1.01 11.23 1.23
N GLU A 257 -0.54 11.52 0.01
CA GLU A 257 -0.71 12.82 -0.65
C GLU A 257 -1.25 12.68 -2.08
N PHE A 258 -2.27 11.84 -2.24
CA PHE A 258 -2.97 11.69 -3.51
C PHE A 258 -3.58 13.03 -3.92
N LEU A 259 -3.17 13.55 -5.08
CA LEU A 259 -3.52 14.85 -5.66
C LEU A 259 -3.09 16.10 -4.89
N ARG A 260 -2.91 16.03 -3.57
CA ARG A 260 -2.62 17.20 -2.73
C ARG A 260 -1.80 16.85 -1.49
N ALA A 261 -0.79 17.67 -1.22
CA ALA A 261 -0.03 17.66 0.02
C ALA A 261 -0.74 18.48 1.11
N PRO A 262 -0.62 18.14 2.41
CA PRO A 262 -1.24 18.91 3.49
C PRO A 262 -0.86 20.39 3.48
N ILE A 263 0.39 20.68 3.12
CA ILE A 263 0.99 22.02 3.11
C ILE A 263 0.65 22.87 1.87
N SER A 264 0.04 22.28 0.83
CA SER A 264 -0.34 23.01 -0.39
C SER A 264 -1.40 24.06 -0.09
N LYS A 265 -1.57 25.09 -0.92
CA LYS A 265 -2.73 25.97 -0.77
C LYS A 265 -4.00 25.18 -1.09
N THR A 266 -5.14 25.52 -0.48
CA THR A 266 -6.42 24.86 -0.78
C THR A 266 -6.87 25.09 -2.22
N THR A 267 -6.44 26.19 -2.85
CA THR A 267 -6.71 26.53 -4.26
C THR A 267 -5.70 25.95 -5.25
N GLU A 268 -4.70 25.19 -4.79
CA GLU A 268 -3.63 24.68 -5.62
C GLU A 268 -3.96 23.29 -6.16
N PHE A 269 -4.21 23.20 -7.47
CA PHE A 269 -4.37 21.93 -8.18
C PHE A 269 -3.09 21.59 -8.97
N LYS A 270 -2.65 20.33 -8.90
CA LYS A 270 -1.52 19.82 -9.71
C LYS A 270 -1.72 20.12 -11.20
N SER A 271 -0.66 20.37 -11.97
CA SER A 271 -0.80 20.42 -13.45
C SER A 271 -1.40 19.11 -13.99
N GLU A 272 -2.02 19.13 -15.17
CA GLU A 272 -2.57 17.90 -15.78
C GLU A 272 -1.54 16.77 -15.83
N ALA A 273 -0.29 17.08 -16.19
CA ALA A 273 0.79 16.09 -16.21
C ALA A 273 1.09 15.48 -14.83
N ASN A 274 1.11 16.29 -13.76
CA ASN A 274 1.34 15.79 -12.40
C ASN A 274 0.14 15.05 -11.84
N TRP A 275 -1.08 15.52 -12.13
CA TRP A 275 -2.32 14.79 -11.81
C TRP A 275 -2.34 13.42 -12.50
N LYS A 276 -1.98 13.36 -13.78
CA LYS A 276 -1.97 12.11 -14.54
C LYS A 276 -0.97 11.11 -13.93
N ARG A 277 0.19 11.57 -13.45
CA ARG A 277 1.14 10.70 -12.73
C ARG A 277 0.53 10.08 -11.49
N ASP A 278 -0.27 10.83 -10.70
CA ASP A 278 -0.95 10.26 -9.53
C ASP A 278 -1.96 9.18 -9.94
N VAL A 279 -2.76 9.44 -10.98
CA VAL A 279 -3.78 8.50 -11.47
C VAL A 279 -3.15 7.24 -12.10
N ASP A 280 -2.09 7.42 -12.90
CA ASP A 280 -1.32 6.30 -13.49
C ASP A 280 -0.67 5.45 -12.41
N TYR A 281 -0.07 6.10 -11.42
CA TYR A 281 0.54 5.41 -10.30
C TYR A 281 -0.49 4.58 -9.53
N LEU A 282 -1.66 5.13 -9.21
CA LEU A 282 -2.75 4.37 -8.60
C LEU A 282 -3.15 3.16 -9.47
N SER A 283 -3.23 3.33 -10.78
CA SER A 283 -3.55 2.27 -11.74
C SER A 283 -2.55 1.12 -11.71
N VAL A 284 -1.26 1.39 -11.50
CA VAL A 284 -0.21 0.38 -11.35
C VAL A 284 -0.25 -0.22 -9.94
N ALA A 285 -0.31 0.61 -8.91
CA ALA A 285 -0.16 0.16 -7.54
C ALA A 285 -1.35 -0.67 -7.02
N SER A 286 -2.53 -0.47 -7.59
CA SER A 286 -3.72 -1.26 -7.29
C SER A 286 -3.75 -2.61 -8.01
N GLN A 287 -2.70 -2.99 -8.73
CA GLN A 287 -2.57 -4.33 -9.30
C GLN A 287 -2.06 -5.30 -8.22
N ASP A 288 -2.08 -6.61 -8.51
CA ASP A 288 -1.45 -7.66 -7.70
C ASP A 288 -2.07 -7.95 -6.31
N ASN A 289 -3.38 -7.74 -6.13
CA ASN A 289 -4.10 -8.03 -4.88
C ASN A 289 -3.50 -7.35 -3.63
N LYS A 290 -2.82 -6.22 -3.81
CA LYS A 290 -2.30 -5.40 -2.72
C LYS A 290 -3.39 -4.48 -2.17
N VAL A 291 -3.35 -4.25 -0.86
CA VAL A 291 -4.18 -3.22 -0.22
C VAL A 291 -3.59 -1.84 -0.53
N VAL A 292 -4.34 -0.97 -1.19
CA VAL A 292 -3.90 0.41 -1.49
C VAL A 292 -4.79 1.38 -0.74
N LEU A 293 -4.19 2.14 0.17
CA LEU A 293 -4.85 3.20 0.91
C LEU A 293 -4.50 4.54 0.28
N LEU A 294 -5.47 5.40 0.01
CA LEU A 294 -5.25 6.73 -0.56
C LEU A 294 -5.83 7.83 0.32
N THR A 295 -5.06 8.88 0.56
CA THR A 295 -5.53 10.07 1.25
C THR A 295 -5.39 11.31 0.37
N THR A 296 -6.46 12.08 0.26
CA THR A 296 -6.41 13.48 -0.18
C THR A 296 -6.75 14.36 1.03
N ARG A 297 -5.79 15.13 1.54
CA ARG A 297 -6.02 16.04 2.68
C ARG A 297 -6.50 17.40 2.19
N LEU A 298 -7.45 18.05 2.87
CA LEU A 298 -7.94 19.39 2.52
C LEU A 298 -8.42 20.16 3.76
N ILE A 299 -7.49 20.74 4.51
CA ILE A 299 -7.82 21.46 5.74
C ILE A 299 -8.14 22.93 5.43
N GLY A 300 -9.26 23.43 5.98
CA GLY A 300 -9.57 24.87 6.02
C GLY A 300 -10.01 25.49 4.69
N ALA A 301 -10.55 24.70 3.76
CA ALA A 301 -11.14 25.22 2.52
C ALA A 301 -12.60 25.69 2.74
N PRO A 302 -13.06 26.73 2.02
CA PRO A 302 -14.49 27.09 1.97
C PRO A 302 -15.33 25.96 1.39
N GLU A 303 -16.61 25.87 1.77
CA GLU A 303 -17.50 24.77 1.40
C GLU A 303 -17.52 24.47 -0.10
N GLU A 304 -17.68 25.47 -0.96
CA GLU A 304 -17.71 25.29 -2.41
C GLU A 304 -16.41 24.64 -2.95
N LEU A 305 -15.26 25.09 -2.47
CA LEU A 305 -13.96 24.55 -2.84
C LEU A 305 -13.77 23.13 -2.29
N THR A 306 -14.27 22.86 -1.08
CA THR A 306 -14.32 21.50 -0.52
C THR A 306 -15.16 20.57 -1.37
N ARG A 307 -16.35 21.00 -1.82
CA ARG A 307 -17.19 20.22 -2.75
C ARG A 307 -16.48 19.93 -4.07
N GLN A 308 -15.81 20.94 -4.63
CA GLN A 308 -15.02 20.77 -5.86
C GLN A 308 -13.93 19.72 -5.66
N TRP A 309 -13.15 19.81 -4.59
CA TRP A 309 -12.09 18.85 -4.27
C TRP A 309 -12.60 17.46 -3.99
N LEU A 310 -13.68 17.32 -3.23
CA LEU A 310 -14.26 16.02 -2.90
C LEU A 310 -14.67 15.30 -4.19
N SER A 311 -15.37 15.97 -5.10
CA SER A 311 -15.76 15.39 -6.38
C SER A 311 -14.54 15.10 -7.27
N TYR A 312 -13.61 16.06 -7.39
CA TYR A 312 -12.40 15.92 -8.20
C TYR A 312 -11.49 14.78 -7.73
N ALA A 313 -11.28 14.63 -6.43
CA ALA A 313 -10.44 13.59 -5.86
C ALA A 313 -11.10 12.20 -5.96
N THR A 314 -12.38 12.10 -5.63
CA THR A 314 -13.13 10.83 -5.70
C THR A 314 -13.18 10.30 -7.13
N THR A 315 -13.46 11.16 -8.11
CA THR A 315 -13.51 10.77 -9.51
C THR A 315 -12.12 10.43 -10.07
N SER A 316 -11.07 11.14 -9.66
CA SER A 316 -9.69 10.78 -10.01
C SER A 316 -9.26 9.44 -9.42
N TYR A 317 -9.67 9.13 -8.19
CA TYR A 317 -9.51 7.80 -7.58
C TYR A 317 -10.22 6.74 -8.42
N LEU A 318 -11.46 6.97 -8.84
CA LEU A 318 -12.20 6.03 -9.69
C LEU A 318 -11.54 5.84 -11.06
N LEU A 319 -10.97 6.89 -11.67
CA LEU A 319 -10.21 6.74 -12.91
C LEU A 319 -9.02 5.80 -12.72
N GLY A 320 -8.29 5.92 -11.62
CA GLY A 320 -7.06 5.15 -11.37
C GLY A 320 -7.27 3.76 -10.76
N LYS A 321 -8.33 3.48 -10.01
CA LYS A 321 -8.45 2.20 -9.27
C LYS A 321 -8.56 0.98 -10.20
N ASN A 322 -7.71 -0.03 -10.05
CA ASN A 322 -7.77 -1.26 -10.86
C ASN A 322 -7.86 -2.55 -10.03
N GLY A 323 -7.70 -2.46 -8.71
CA GLY A 323 -7.69 -3.61 -7.81
C GLY A 323 -8.97 -3.80 -7.01
N ALA A 324 -9.06 -4.99 -6.41
CA ALA A 324 -10.11 -5.33 -5.46
C ALA A 324 -9.91 -4.70 -4.08
N TYR A 325 -8.70 -4.24 -3.73
CA TYR A 325 -8.40 -3.75 -2.38
C TYR A 325 -7.88 -2.31 -2.41
N THR A 326 -8.61 -1.39 -3.05
CA THR A 326 -8.22 0.03 -3.13
C THR A 326 -9.22 0.90 -2.38
N TYR A 327 -8.76 1.68 -1.40
CA TYR A 327 -9.60 2.44 -0.48
C TYR A 327 -9.22 3.91 -0.50
N PHE A 328 -10.24 4.77 -0.40
CA PHE A 328 -10.09 6.22 -0.48
C PHE A 328 -10.49 6.89 0.84
N GLN A 329 -9.76 7.94 1.20
CA GLN A 329 -10.03 8.81 2.32
C GLN A 329 -9.92 10.26 1.84
N PHE A 330 -11.00 11.02 2.05
CA PHE A 330 -10.99 12.45 1.84
C PHE A 330 -10.88 13.19 3.18
N ASP A 331 -10.09 14.25 3.18
CA ASP A 331 -9.85 15.18 4.28
C ASP A 331 -9.73 14.55 5.66
N ALA A 332 -8.70 13.71 5.85
CA ALA A 332 -8.47 13.02 7.12
C ALA A 332 -9.72 12.30 7.64
N GLY A 333 -10.54 11.73 6.74
CA GLY A 333 -11.71 10.95 7.09
C GLY A 333 -12.75 11.75 7.87
N ASP A 334 -12.86 13.07 7.62
CA ASP A 334 -13.85 13.92 8.25
C ASP A 334 -15.25 13.28 8.06
N PRO A 335 -15.91 12.89 9.15
CA PRO A 335 -17.18 12.19 9.08
C PRO A 335 -18.28 13.01 8.40
N ALA A 336 -18.14 14.34 8.31
CA ALA A 336 -19.07 15.20 7.59
C ALA A 336 -19.26 14.78 6.12
N TYR A 337 -18.24 14.16 5.50
CA TYR A 337 -18.30 13.71 4.10
C TYR A 337 -18.63 12.23 3.95
N SER A 338 -18.65 11.44 5.02
CA SER A 338 -18.79 9.99 4.95
C SER A 338 -20.10 9.52 4.27
N ASN A 339 -21.16 10.32 4.38
CA ASN A 339 -22.45 10.08 3.72
C ASN A 339 -22.63 10.88 2.42
N ASP A 340 -21.57 11.48 1.89
CA ASP A 340 -21.68 12.23 0.64
C ASP A 340 -22.07 11.30 -0.52
N PRO A 341 -23.05 11.69 -1.35
CA PRO A 341 -23.45 10.88 -2.50
C PRO A 341 -22.31 10.51 -3.44
N VAL A 342 -21.25 11.33 -3.55
CA VAL A 342 -20.11 11.02 -4.43
C VAL A 342 -19.26 9.86 -3.89
N LEU A 343 -19.13 9.72 -2.57
CA LEU A 343 -18.42 8.61 -1.92
C LEU A 343 -19.26 7.33 -1.85
N ASN A 344 -20.58 7.44 -2.00
CA ASN A 344 -21.52 6.33 -1.92
C ASN A 344 -22.15 5.96 -3.27
N ALA A 345 -21.58 6.47 -4.38
CA ALA A 345 -22.13 6.28 -5.71
C ALA A 345 -22.16 4.77 -6.10
N PRO A 346 -23.31 4.21 -6.52
CA PRO A 346 -23.43 2.80 -6.92
C PRO A 346 -22.91 2.59 -8.36
N ILE A 347 -21.67 3.01 -8.61
CA ILE A 347 -21.07 3.14 -9.95
C ILE A 347 -20.75 1.77 -10.60
N GLY A 348 -20.56 0.72 -9.78
CA GLY A 348 -20.27 -0.63 -10.23
C GLY A 348 -18.78 -0.90 -10.45
N ALA A 349 -18.47 -2.00 -11.13
CA ALA A 349 -17.10 -2.40 -11.43
C ALA A 349 -16.58 -1.68 -12.69
N PRO A 350 -15.29 -1.35 -12.78
CA PRO A 350 -14.72 -0.77 -14.00
C PRO A 350 -14.83 -1.75 -15.17
N VAL A 351 -15.20 -1.23 -16.35
CA VAL A 351 -15.34 -2.05 -17.58
C VAL A 351 -14.08 -2.02 -18.43
N GLU A 352 -13.37 -0.89 -18.40
CA GLU A 352 -12.16 -0.65 -19.19
C GLU A 352 -11.19 0.26 -18.42
N ALA A 353 -9.97 0.37 -18.93
CA ALA A 353 -9.02 1.38 -18.49
C ALA A 353 -9.55 2.78 -18.83
N TYR A 354 -9.13 3.80 -18.07
CA TYR A 354 -9.54 5.16 -18.37
C TYR A 354 -8.91 5.64 -19.71
N THR A 355 -9.59 6.56 -20.40
CA THR A 355 -9.12 7.14 -21.67
C THR A 355 -9.22 8.66 -21.66
N LYS A 356 -8.40 9.34 -22.48
CA LYS A 356 -8.49 10.78 -22.71
C LYS A 356 -9.27 11.04 -23.99
N LEU A 357 -10.35 11.80 -23.90
CA LEU A 357 -11.17 12.21 -25.03
C LEU A 357 -10.47 13.31 -25.85
N SER A 358 -10.92 13.51 -27.09
CA SER A 358 -10.43 14.60 -27.95
C SER A 358 -10.68 16.00 -27.36
N SER A 359 -11.68 16.13 -26.48
CA SER A 359 -11.96 17.34 -25.69
C SER A 359 -10.93 17.61 -24.58
N GLY A 360 -10.08 16.63 -24.26
CA GLY A 360 -9.15 16.68 -23.13
C GLY A 360 -9.72 16.20 -21.80
N ILE A 361 -11.02 15.88 -21.74
CA ILE A 361 -11.65 15.24 -20.58
C ILE A 361 -11.19 13.78 -20.49
N TYR A 362 -10.88 13.32 -19.28
CA TYR A 362 -10.59 11.93 -19.01
C TYR A 362 -11.86 11.21 -18.60
N GLN A 363 -12.06 10.00 -19.09
CA GLN A 363 -13.23 9.21 -18.78
C GLN A 363 -12.89 7.78 -18.39
N ARG A 364 -13.79 7.15 -17.63
CA ARG A 364 -13.77 5.71 -17.41
C ARG A 364 -15.18 5.16 -17.28
N LYS A 365 -15.47 4.08 -18.02
CA LYS A 365 -16.74 3.38 -17.94
C LYS A 365 -16.74 2.37 -16.81
N PHE A 366 -17.88 2.31 -16.14
CA PHE A 366 -18.21 1.33 -15.13
C PHE A 366 -19.49 0.59 -15.52
N SER A 367 -19.73 -0.58 -14.91
CA SER A 367 -20.88 -1.41 -15.25
C SER A 367 -22.20 -0.66 -15.09
N ARG A 368 -22.29 0.26 -14.13
CA ARG A 368 -23.50 1.05 -13.81
C ARG A 368 -23.35 2.55 -14.04
N GLY A 369 -22.28 3.02 -14.70
CA GLY A 369 -22.13 4.44 -15.02
C GLY A 369 -20.83 4.85 -15.68
N LEU A 370 -20.54 6.14 -15.60
CA LEU A 370 -19.44 6.82 -16.27
C LEU A 370 -18.82 7.84 -15.31
N VAL A 371 -17.49 7.88 -15.25
CA VAL A 371 -16.73 8.88 -14.50
C VAL A 371 -16.05 9.79 -15.50
N LEU A 372 -16.14 11.11 -15.30
CA LEU A 372 -15.48 12.14 -16.10
C LEU A 372 -14.64 13.04 -15.21
N VAL A 373 -13.43 13.40 -15.65
CA VAL A 373 -12.54 14.34 -14.95
C VAL A 373 -11.96 15.35 -15.93
N ASN A 374 -12.07 16.64 -15.58
CA ASN A 374 -11.35 17.72 -16.23
C ASN A 374 -10.21 18.20 -15.32
N PRO A 375 -8.97 17.73 -15.54
CA PRO A 375 -7.81 18.13 -14.75
C PRO A 375 -7.17 19.42 -15.25
N THR A 376 -7.82 20.21 -16.10
CA THR A 376 -7.25 21.46 -16.64
C THR A 376 -7.80 22.71 -15.94
N ASN A 377 -7.18 23.86 -16.20
CA ASN A 377 -7.65 25.16 -15.72
C ASN A 377 -8.73 25.78 -16.63
N GLU A 378 -9.18 25.06 -17.66
CA GLU A 378 -10.10 25.56 -18.67
C GLU A 378 -11.43 24.81 -18.59
N GLN A 379 -12.51 25.48 -18.99
CA GLN A 379 -13.77 24.80 -19.24
C GLN A 379 -13.65 23.90 -20.47
N LYS A 380 -14.15 22.66 -20.37
CA LYS A 380 -14.17 21.69 -21.48
C LYS A 380 -15.58 21.20 -21.73
N LYS A 381 -15.88 20.78 -22.95
CA LYS A 381 -17.17 20.23 -23.35
C LYS A 381 -16.99 18.88 -24.02
N THR A 382 -17.86 17.93 -23.73
CA THR A 382 -17.87 16.62 -24.39
C THR A 382 -19.29 16.14 -24.65
N SER A 383 -19.43 15.18 -25.57
CA SER A 383 -20.68 14.46 -25.79
C SER A 383 -20.66 13.15 -25.00
N LEU A 384 -21.84 12.74 -24.52
CA LEU A 384 -22.06 11.44 -23.89
C LEU A 384 -22.44 10.40 -24.94
N ASP A 385 -22.06 9.15 -24.71
CA ASP A 385 -22.34 8.02 -25.61
C ASP A 385 -23.66 7.31 -25.32
N GLY A 386 -24.47 7.85 -24.43
CA GLY A 386 -25.74 7.27 -24.00
C GLY A 386 -26.52 8.19 -23.08
N ALA A 387 -27.68 7.70 -22.63
CA ALA A 387 -28.46 8.36 -21.60
C ALA A 387 -27.85 8.10 -20.23
N TYR A 388 -27.67 9.16 -19.44
CA TYR A 388 -27.16 9.08 -18.08
C TYR A 388 -28.01 9.95 -17.15
N LYS A 389 -27.88 9.68 -15.86
CA LYS A 389 -28.45 10.47 -14.77
C LYS A 389 -27.36 10.97 -13.83
N SER A 390 -27.57 12.12 -13.20
CA SER A 390 -26.72 12.58 -12.09
C SER A 390 -26.92 11.67 -10.86
N LEU A 391 -26.09 11.85 -9.82
CA LEU A 391 -26.26 11.15 -8.54
C LEU A 391 -27.60 11.47 -7.85
N GLN A 392 -28.27 12.56 -8.24
CA GLN A 392 -29.60 12.94 -7.76
C GLN A 392 -30.73 12.33 -8.61
N GLY A 393 -30.41 11.53 -9.64
CA GLY A 393 -31.38 10.87 -10.51
C GLY A 393 -31.90 11.72 -11.68
N ASN A 394 -31.45 12.97 -11.79
CA ASN A 394 -31.86 13.85 -12.88
C ASN A 394 -31.20 13.42 -14.20
N PRO A 395 -31.93 13.40 -15.33
CA PRO A 395 -31.33 13.12 -16.64
C PRO A 395 -30.27 14.19 -16.97
N VAL A 396 -29.19 13.76 -17.63
CA VAL A 396 -28.12 14.64 -18.08
C VAL A 396 -28.15 14.76 -19.59
N ASP A 397 -27.95 15.99 -20.09
CA ASP A 397 -27.91 16.27 -21.53
C ASP A 397 -26.83 15.45 -22.24
N ALA A 398 -27.09 15.12 -23.51
CA ALA A 398 -26.14 14.41 -24.37
C ALA A 398 -24.82 15.18 -24.57
N SER A 399 -24.75 16.46 -24.19
CA SER A 399 -23.51 17.22 -24.13
C SER A 399 -23.35 17.91 -22.79
N ILE A 400 -22.20 17.69 -22.17
CA ILE A 400 -21.87 18.21 -20.84
C ILE A 400 -20.72 19.21 -20.92
N THR A 401 -20.86 20.30 -20.17
CA THR A 401 -19.81 21.30 -19.98
C THR A 401 -19.22 21.14 -18.58
N MET A 402 -17.92 20.90 -18.50
CA MET A 402 -17.18 20.70 -17.25
C MET A 402 -16.31 21.92 -16.96
N GLY A 403 -16.49 22.51 -15.78
CA GLY A 403 -15.62 23.58 -15.30
C GLY A 403 -14.17 23.11 -15.07
N PRO A 404 -13.23 24.04 -14.85
CA PRO A 404 -11.87 23.72 -14.46
C PRO A 404 -11.83 22.84 -13.20
N ARG A 405 -10.92 21.86 -13.15
CA ARG A 405 -10.65 21.06 -11.93
C ARG A 405 -11.89 20.40 -11.35
N THR A 406 -12.72 19.83 -12.22
CA THR A 406 -13.97 19.19 -11.82
C THR A 406 -13.96 17.71 -12.15
N GLY A 407 -14.72 16.97 -11.35
CA GLY A 407 -15.05 15.58 -11.58
C GLY A 407 -16.56 15.38 -11.53
N ILE A 408 -17.09 14.45 -12.32
CA ILE A 408 -18.51 14.10 -12.33
C ILE A 408 -18.65 12.57 -12.38
N ILE A 409 -19.58 12.05 -11.58
CA ILE A 409 -20.06 10.66 -11.66
C ILE A 409 -21.46 10.68 -12.27
N LEU A 410 -21.66 9.88 -13.30
CA LEU A 410 -22.92 9.71 -14.01
C LEU A 410 -23.37 8.25 -13.90
N LEU A 411 -24.66 8.03 -13.64
CA LEU A 411 -25.24 6.68 -13.51
C LEU A 411 -26.05 6.33 -14.75
N LYS A 412 -26.08 5.04 -15.10
CA LYS A 412 -26.99 4.54 -16.14
C LYS A 412 -28.45 4.58 -15.64
N PRO A 413 -29.44 4.66 -16.57
CA PRO A 413 -30.85 4.86 -16.23
C PRO A 413 -31.47 3.79 -15.35
#